data_AF-A0A2C9XVU0-F1
#
_entry.id   AF-A0A2C9XVU0-F1
#
_cell.length_a   1.000
_cell.length_b   1.000
_cell.length_c   1.000
_cell.angle_alpha   90.00
_cell.angle_beta   90.00
_cell.angle_gamma   90.00
#
_symmetry.space_group_name_H-M   'P 1'
#
loop_
_entity.id
_entity.type
_entity.pdbx_description
1 polymer ?
#
loop_
_entity_poly.entity_id
_entity_poly.type
_entity_poly.pdbx_seq_one_letter_code
_entity_poly.pdbx_strand_id
1 'polypeptide(L)'
;MNPLNFFIDNFISKNRNERWQYLANGKWEKFADKIKDLDKHLNSNCDRIDNNALEKFKEIIKKYNIKSGYYYDFYSNKLELKVDDFHDIHDDSLLICPDKKIAFFFHHDGWIWFCKITDNLINF
;
A
#
# COMPACT_ATOMS: atom_id res chain seq x y z
N MET A 1 -7.63 10.80 8.85
CA MET A 1 -6.51 9.90 9.25
C MET A 1 -5.41 10.01 8.20
N ASN A 2 -4.12 10.05 8.58
CA ASN A 2 -3.03 10.03 7.61
C ASN A 2 -3.07 8.67 6.86
N PRO A 3 -3.16 8.62 5.51
CA PRO A 3 -3.23 7.36 4.77
C PRO A 3 -2.03 6.44 5.06
N LEU A 4 -0.84 7.01 5.29
CA LEU A 4 0.34 6.23 5.61
C LEU A 4 0.24 5.59 7.01
N ASN A 5 -0.30 6.31 7.99
CA ASN A 5 -0.57 5.73 9.32
C ASN A 5 -1.64 4.63 9.21
N PHE A 6 -2.69 4.82 8.40
CA PHE A 6 -3.66 3.77 8.11
C PHE A 6 -2.98 2.50 7.58
N PHE A 7 -2.06 2.64 6.62
CA PHE A 7 -1.34 1.50 6.07
C PHE A 7 -0.50 0.79 7.14
N ILE A 8 0.28 1.53 7.92
CA ILE A 8 1.14 0.98 8.96
C ILE A 8 0.31 0.23 10.02
N ASP A 9 -0.78 0.82 10.47
CA ASP A 9 -1.60 0.24 11.55
C ASP A 9 -2.27 -1.08 11.14
N ASN A 10 -2.59 -1.23 9.84
CA ASN A 10 -3.41 -2.34 9.36
C ASN A 10 -2.62 -3.41 8.59
N PHE A 11 -1.48 -3.05 7.99
CA PHE A 11 -0.78 -3.92 7.03
C PHE A 11 0.68 -4.20 7.41
N ILE A 12 1.24 -3.48 8.38
CA ILE A 12 2.56 -3.80 8.94
C ILE A 12 2.43 -4.72 10.16
N SER A 13 3.41 -5.60 10.34
CA SER A 13 3.52 -6.47 11.50
C SER A 13 3.64 -5.66 12.78
N LYS A 14 2.79 -5.98 13.78
CA LYS A 14 2.64 -5.18 15.02
C LYS A 14 3.96 -4.83 15.72
N ASN A 15 4.92 -5.77 15.76
CA ASN A 15 6.24 -5.56 16.37
C ASN A 15 7.14 -4.58 15.62
N ARG A 16 6.72 -4.07 14.47
CA ARG A 16 7.42 -3.06 13.66
C ARG A 16 6.66 -1.73 13.57
N ASN A 17 5.41 -1.64 14.04
CA ASN A 17 4.55 -0.47 13.84
C ASN A 17 5.16 0.83 14.38
N GLU A 18 5.66 0.85 15.62
CA GLU A 18 6.24 2.07 16.22
C GLU A 18 7.38 2.66 15.36
N ARG A 19 8.27 1.80 14.86
CA ARG A 19 9.39 2.24 14.02
C ARG A 19 8.89 2.88 12.73
N TRP A 20 7.91 2.25 12.07
CA TRP A 20 7.36 2.75 10.82
C TRP A 20 6.53 4.01 11.01
N GLN A 21 5.73 4.10 12.07
CA GLN A 21 5.00 5.30 12.45
C GLN A 21 5.97 6.47 12.73
N TYR A 22 7.07 6.22 13.44
CA TYR A 22 8.08 7.25 13.69
C TYR A 22 8.67 7.81 12.39
N LEU A 23 8.99 6.93 11.43
CA LEU A 23 9.52 7.34 10.13
C LEU A 23 8.48 8.14 9.32
N ALA A 24 7.25 7.61 9.23
CA ALA A 24 6.15 8.23 8.49
C ALA A 24 5.77 9.63 8.99
N ASN A 25 5.86 9.88 10.30
CA ASN A 25 5.41 11.15 10.89
C ASN A 25 6.50 12.23 11.00
N GLY A 26 7.76 11.95 10.64
CA GLY A 26 8.83 12.95 10.85
C GLY A 26 10.10 12.82 10.00
N LYS A 27 10.26 11.77 9.20
CA LYS A 27 11.50 11.56 8.39
C LYS A 27 11.18 10.91 7.05
N TRP A 28 10.49 11.65 6.18
CA TRP A 28 10.05 11.16 4.87
C TRP A 28 11.15 10.48 4.06
N GLU A 29 12.30 11.13 3.85
CA GLU A 29 13.41 10.55 3.09
C GLU A 29 13.85 9.18 3.63
N LYS A 30 13.89 9.03 4.97
CA LYS A 30 14.24 7.76 5.61
C LYS A 30 13.14 6.70 5.51
N PHE A 31 11.89 7.13 5.39
CA PHE A 31 10.78 6.24 5.09
C PHE A 31 10.87 5.77 3.63
N ALA A 32 11.00 6.72 2.70
CA ALA A 32 11.15 6.50 1.26
C ALA A 32 12.28 5.52 0.94
N ASP A 33 13.47 5.70 1.54
CA ASP A 33 14.63 4.79 1.41
C ASP A 33 14.32 3.33 1.80
N LYS A 34 13.30 3.13 2.63
CA LYS A 34 12.91 1.83 3.17
C LYS A 34 11.70 1.21 2.48
N ILE A 35 11.02 1.92 1.57
CA ILE A 35 9.82 1.39 0.91
C ILE A 35 10.12 0.06 0.22
N LYS A 36 11.26 -0.06 -0.47
CA LYS A 36 11.74 -1.30 -1.10
C LYS A 36 11.87 -2.51 -0.18
N ASP A 37 11.98 -2.31 1.13
CA ASP A 37 12.12 -3.37 2.14
C ASP A 37 10.79 -3.63 2.90
N LEU A 38 9.68 -3.02 2.48
CA LEU A 38 8.39 -3.15 3.17
C LEU A 38 7.84 -4.56 3.15
N ASP A 39 8.10 -5.33 2.10
CA ASP A 39 7.64 -6.71 1.91
C ASP A 39 7.95 -7.58 3.13
N LYS A 40 9.15 -7.44 3.70
CA LYS A 40 9.65 -8.18 4.88
C LYS A 40 8.89 -7.85 6.17
N HIS A 41 8.00 -6.88 6.13
CA HIS A 41 7.29 -6.35 7.29
C HIS A 41 5.78 -6.39 7.15
N LEU A 42 5.26 -6.76 5.98
CA LEU A 42 3.83 -6.93 5.77
C LEU A 42 3.28 -8.06 6.65
N ASN A 43 2.02 -7.93 7.03
CA ASN A 43 1.32 -8.92 7.85
C ASN A 43 0.42 -9.83 6.98
N SER A 44 -0.37 -10.69 7.62
CA SER A 44 -1.24 -11.67 6.96
C SER A 44 -2.42 -11.09 6.17
N ASN A 45 -2.63 -9.77 6.20
CA ASN A 45 -3.66 -9.09 5.39
C ASN A 45 -3.19 -8.77 3.97
N CYS A 46 -1.95 -9.13 3.63
CA CYS A 46 -1.33 -8.86 2.35
C CYS A 46 -1.05 -10.16 1.60
N ASP A 47 -1.53 -10.23 0.37
CA ASP A 47 -1.30 -11.35 -0.55
C ASP A 47 -0.40 -10.91 -1.69
N ARG A 48 0.56 -11.75 -2.04
CA ARG A 48 1.49 -11.49 -3.14
C ARG A 48 0.88 -11.88 -4.48
N ILE A 49 1.01 -11.00 -5.48
CA ILE A 49 0.60 -11.23 -6.86
C ILE A 49 1.84 -11.17 -7.74
N ASP A 50 2.32 -12.33 -8.16
CA ASP A 50 3.54 -12.47 -8.97
C ASP A 50 3.26 -12.42 -10.49
N ASN A 51 2.26 -13.18 -10.95
CA ASN A 51 1.95 -13.31 -12.37
C ASN A 51 0.85 -12.34 -12.80
N ASN A 52 1.02 -11.69 -13.96
CA ASN A 52 0.07 -10.72 -14.52
C ASN A 52 -0.30 -9.63 -13.51
N ALA A 53 0.66 -9.18 -12.70
CA ALA A 53 0.42 -8.31 -11.55
C ALA A 53 -0.33 -7.03 -11.94
N LEU A 54 0.07 -6.38 -13.03
CA LEU A 54 -0.60 -5.18 -13.54
C LEU A 54 -2.04 -5.43 -14.04
N GLU A 55 -2.29 -6.57 -14.69
CA GLU A 55 -3.65 -6.93 -15.12
C GLU A 55 -4.54 -7.19 -13.90
N LYS A 56 -4.02 -7.94 -12.92
CA LYS A 56 -4.71 -8.21 -11.65
C LYS A 56 -4.97 -6.93 -10.86
N PHE A 57 -4.02 -6.02 -10.81
CA PHE A 57 -4.20 -4.71 -10.24
C PHE A 57 -5.39 -3.99 -10.89
N LYS A 58 -5.44 -3.90 -12.22
CA LYS A 58 -6.56 -3.29 -12.96
C LYS A 58 -7.89 -3.98 -12.69
N GLU A 59 -7.91 -5.31 -12.60
CA GLU A 59 -9.11 -6.08 -12.21
C GLU A 59 -9.58 -5.72 -10.80
N ILE A 60 -8.66 -5.60 -9.84
CA ILE A 60 -8.96 -5.24 -8.44
C ILE A 60 -9.51 -3.81 -8.37
N ILE A 61 -8.89 -2.85 -9.07
CA ILE A 61 -9.37 -1.47 -9.15
C ILE A 61 -10.85 -1.43 -9.59
N LYS A 62 -11.18 -2.16 -10.66
CA LYS A 62 -12.57 -2.29 -11.15
C LYS A 62 -13.47 -2.99 -10.14
N LYS A 63 -13.05 -4.14 -9.61
CA LYS A 63 -13.82 -4.97 -8.67
C LYS A 63 -14.22 -4.21 -7.41
N TYR A 64 -13.33 -3.39 -6.86
CA TYR A 64 -13.58 -2.62 -5.63
C TYR A 64 -14.09 -1.20 -5.89
N ASN A 65 -14.28 -0.83 -7.17
CA ASN A 65 -14.70 0.51 -7.59
C ASN A 65 -13.81 1.59 -6.94
N ILE A 66 -12.50 1.41 -7.03
CA ILE A 66 -11.50 2.37 -6.54
C ILE A 66 -11.47 3.52 -7.56
N LYS A 67 -11.72 4.75 -7.08
CA LYS A 67 -11.73 5.95 -7.93
C LYS A 67 -10.50 6.83 -7.77
N SER A 68 -9.88 6.78 -6.61
CA SER A 68 -8.63 7.48 -6.28
C SER A 68 -7.89 6.75 -5.17
N GLY A 69 -6.64 7.13 -4.94
CA GLY A 69 -5.81 6.65 -3.85
C GLY A 69 -4.68 7.63 -3.54
N TYR A 70 -4.05 7.45 -2.39
CA TYR A 70 -2.90 8.23 -1.96
C TYR A 70 -1.61 7.47 -2.30
N TYR A 71 -0.83 8.07 -3.16
CA TYR A 71 0.41 7.55 -3.71
C TYR A 71 1.64 8.07 -2.96
N TYR A 72 2.59 7.18 -2.75
CA TYR A 72 3.82 7.40 -2.01
C TYR A 72 4.96 6.67 -2.72
N ASP A 73 6.00 7.38 -3.12
CA ASP A 73 7.23 6.78 -3.66
C ASP A 73 8.45 7.50 -3.09
N PHE A 74 9.62 7.40 -3.71
CA PHE A 74 10.78 8.13 -3.22
C PHE A 74 10.62 9.67 -3.32
N TYR A 75 9.99 10.15 -4.39
CA TYR A 75 9.94 11.56 -4.77
C TYR A 75 8.67 12.27 -4.28
N SER A 76 7.62 11.50 -3.98
CA SER A 76 6.27 11.99 -3.78
C SER A 76 5.78 11.64 -2.38
N ASN A 77 5.87 12.61 -1.46
CA ASN A 77 5.29 12.48 -0.13
C ASN A 77 3.80 12.81 -0.18
N LYS A 78 2.98 11.79 -0.50
CA LYS A 78 1.51 11.85 -0.59
C LYS A 78 1.00 12.69 -1.77
N LEU A 79 0.84 12.03 -2.91
CA LEU A 79 0.09 12.54 -4.05
C LEU A 79 -1.28 11.84 -4.12
N GLU A 80 -2.37 12.57 -4.29
CA GLU A 80 -3.65 11.93 -4.59
C GLU A 80 -3.71 11.63 -6.09
N LEU A 81 -3.78 10.35 -6.45
CA LEU A 81 -3.94 9.89 -7.82
C LEU A 81 -5.40 9.52 -8.08
N LYS A 82 -5.94 9.94 -9.21
CA LYS A 82 -7.22 9.41 -9.71
C LYS A 82 -6.96 8.11 -10.46
N VAL A 83 -8.02 7.33 -10.63
CA VAL A 83 -7.94 6.04 -11.35
C VAL A 83 -7.34 6.15 -12.75
N ASP A 84 -7.58 7.28 -13.42
CA ASP A 84 -7.04 7.54 -14.76
C ASP A 84 -5.51 7.73 -14.73
N ASP A 85 -4.94 8.15 -13.59
CA ASP A 85 -3.51 8.41 -13.41
C ASP A 85 -2.74 7.17 -12.91
N PHE A 86 -3.41 6.03 -12.68
CA PHE A 86 -2.78 4.81 -12.14
C PHE A 86 -1.84 4.11 -13.13
N HIS A 87 -1.66 4.66 -14.33
CA HIS A 87 -0.65 4.19 -15.29
C HIS A 87 0.75 4.71 -14.98
N ASP A 88 0.88 5.74 -14.13
CA ASP A 88 2.15 6.37 -13.75
C ASP A 88 2.72 5.86 -12.41
N ILE A 89 2.35 4.65 -12.03
CA ILE A 89 2.82 4.04 -10.77
C ILE A 89 4.23 3.50 -10.96
N HIS A 90 5.16 3.98 -10.13
CA HIS A 90 6.54 3.51 -10.13
C HIS A 90 6.72 2.25 -9.28
N ASP A 91 7.84 1.56 -9.51
CA ASP A 91 8.33 0.54 -8.60
C ASP A 91 8.72 1.14 -7.25
N ASP A 92 8.79 0.28 -6.24
CA ASP A 92 9.05 0.62 -4.85
C ASP A 92 8.14 1.76 -4.36
N SER A 93 6.84 1.60 -4.58
CA SER A 93 5.82 2.61 -4.28
C SER A 93 4.58 2.01 -3.60
N LEU A 94 3.85 2.86 -2.87
CA LEU A 94 2.57 2.51 -2.24
C LEU A 94 1.43 3.28 -2.87
N LEU A 95 0.33 2.57 -3.13
CA LEU A 95 -0.97 3.18 -3.39
C LEU A 95 -1.94 2.78 -2.30
N ILE A 96 -2.40 3.75 -1.52
CA ILE A 96 -3.23 3.51 -0.33
C ILE A 96 -4.63 4.05 -0.60
N CYS A 97 -5.64 3.20 -0.44
CA CYS A 97 -7.06 3.52 -0.66
C CYS A 97 -7.86 3.30 0.63
N PRO A 98 -7.79 4.23 1.62
CA PRO A 98 -8.41 4.04 2.93
C PRO A 98 -9.91 3.80 2.88
N ASP A 99 -10.63 4.49 1.99
CA ASP A 99 -12.09 4.36 1.81
C ASP A 99 -12.52 2.95 1.40
N LYS A 100 -11.60 2.19 0.79
CA LYS A 100 -11.81 0.79 0.38
C LYS A 100 -11.12 -0.19 1.30
N LYS A 101 -10.47 0.30 2.37
CA LYS A 101 -9.63 -0.49 3.28
C LYS A 101 -8.57 -1.34 2.55
N ILE A 102 -8.00 -0.79 1.47
CA ILE A 102 -7.08 -1.48 0.57
C ILE A 102 -5.79 -0.68 0.44
N ALA A 103 -4.67 -1.38 0.24
CA ALA A 103 -3.42 -0.79 -0.23
C ALA A 103 -2.69 -1.73 -1.19
N PHE A 104 -1.80 -1.15 -1.98
CA PHE A 104 -0.91 -1.86 -2.89
C PHE A 104 0.52 -1.44 -2.61
N PHE A 105 1.44 -2.40 -2.64
CA PHE A 105 2.88 -2.15 -2.70
C PHE A 105 3.43 -2.72 -4.00
N PHE A 106 3.99 -1.86 -4.85
CA PHE A 106 4.55 -2.20 -6.16
C PHE A 106 6.05 -2.42 -5.99
N HIS A 107 6.54 -3.62 -6.27
CA HIS A 107 7.94 -4.00 -6.07
C HIS A 107 8.71 -3.94 -7.38
N HIS A 108 9.99 -3.53 -7.35
CA HIS A 108 10.88 -3.43 -8.53
C HIS A 108 11.14 -4.72 -9.31
N ASP A 109 10.81 -5.88 -8.73
CA ASP A 109 10.88 -7.17 -9.41
C ASP A 109 9.60 -7.48 -10.21
N GLY A 110 8.65 -6.54 -10.31
CA GLY A 110 7.45 -6.64 -11.14
C GLY A 110 6.24 -7.31 -10.50
N TRP A 111 6.29 -7.58 -9.19
CA TRP A 111 5.20 -8.17 -8.43
C TRP A 111 4.54 -7.14 -7.50
N ILE A 112 3.30 -7.41 -7.09
CA ILE A 112 2.49 -6.49 -6.28
C ILE A 112 2.02 -7.19 -5.02
N TRP A 113 2.19 -6.58 -3.85
CA TRP A 113 1.41 -6.95 -2.68
C TRP A 113 0.07 -6.25 -2.71
N PHE A 114 -1.00 -7.02 -2.65
CA PHE A 114 -2.35 -6.52 -2.45
C PHE A 114 -2.74 -6.72 -0.98
N CYS A 115 -2.90 -5.60 -0.27
CA CYS A 115 -3.29 -5.59 1.13
C CYS A 115 -4.74 -5.18 1.28
N LYS A 116 -5.51 -5.93 2.07
CA LYS A 116 -6.92 -5.63 2.34
C LYS A 116 -7.27 -6.02 3.75
N ILE A 117 -8.01 -5.14 4.45
CA ILE A 117 -8.66 -5.56 5.70
C ILE A 117 -9.75 -6.57 5.33
N THR A 118 -9.51 -7.83 5.61
CA THR A 118 -10.59 -8.80 5.74
C THR A 118 -11.39 -8.36 6.96
N ASP A 119 -12.61 -7.91 6.72
CA ASP A 119 -13.59 -7.85 7.79
C ASP A 119 -13.74 -9.31 8.26
N ASN A 120 -12.97 -9.70 9.27
CA ASN A 120 -13.31 -10.86 10.07
C ASN A 120 -14.66 -10.47 10.67
N LEU A 121 -15.73 -10.87 9.98
CA LEU A 121 -17.02 -11.09 10.60
C LEU A 121 -16.71 -11.97 11.80
N ILE A 122 -16.68 -11.33 12.97
CA ILE A 122 -16.89 -12.03 14.23
C ILE A 122 -18.27 -12.65 14.04
N ASN A 123 -18.30 -13.90 13.60
CA ASN A 123 -19.49 -14.72 13.64
C ASN A 123 -19.80 -14.91 15.11
N PHE A 124 -20.88 -14.25 15.53
CA PHE A 124 -21.74 -14.47 16.71
C PHE A 124 -21.07 -14.94 18.01
#